data_AF-A0A9E5WT16-F1
#
_entry.id   AF-A0A9E5WT16-F1
#
_cell.length_a   1.000
_cell.length_b   1.000
_cell.length_c   1.000
_cell.angle_alpha   90.00
_cell.angle_beta   90.00
_cell.angle_gamma   90.00
#
_symmetry.space_group_name_H-M   'P 1'
#
loop_
_entity.id
_entity.type
_entity.pdbx_description
1 polymer ?
#
loop_
_entity_poly.entity_id
_entity_poly.type
_entity_poly.pdbx_seq_one_letter_code
_entity_poly.pdbx_strand_id
1 'polypeptide(L)'
;MRLGNTFGCARWTLVCLTLAAIGGRGGAGPAAEPSPRAEPVDWVNPLIGTGEPNARWLFFASACRPFGMVGLSPDMERNGIWKTGYLYHKKKIRGFSHVHAWLLGGIPVMPTTGPMRGPEGSDVYGSQYSHRTEVVHPGYHRMTLEDYGIQVELTSTDRVGFHRWRFSRSGPAHILFDLGTQCGPADVSDALARRVSATELEGYVTNAPTRPPRRPKPCTIYFVARFDRPFEAFGGWQGKNVLENAREVKGRRSGAFVRLTPTSGDVIQMKLAISYVSIDQARRNLEAELPHWDFDRVHRESRQVWNDWLGRIEVHGGTPQQRTRFYTDLWHVLLGRHMTSDVDGKYCDMTGPKPVIRQIPLGPDGKPRYAHFNSDAFWTTFWNINVVWSLAYPDITRQWVNFLVDMYKDGGLIPRGPSAHNYTFVMIAAHSTPFIVGAYVKGIR
;
A
#
# COMPACT_ATOMS: atom_id res chain seq x y z
N MET A 1 -30.86 30.82 17.49
CA MET A 1 -31.28 30.35 16.15
C MET A 1 -30.37 29.21 15.74
N ARG A 2 -30.87 27.97 15.80
CA ARG A 2 -30.18 26.76 15.34
C ARG A 2 -30.58 26.53 13.88
N LEU A 3 -29.61 26.31 12.99
CA LEU A 3 -29.83 25.72 11.67
C LEU A 3 -28.89 24.53 11.56
N GLY A 4 -29.46 23.33 11.64
CA GLY A 4 -28.81 22.09 11.26
C GLY A 4 -28.96 21.85 9.76
N ASN A 5 -27.98 21.20 9.15
CA ASN A 5 -28.09 20.65 7.81
C ASN A 5 -27.66 19.18 7.84
N THR A 6 -28.66 18.31 7.86
CA THR A 6 -28.57 16.90 7.49
C THR A 6 -28.70 16.79 5.97
N PHE A 7 -27.65 16.34 5.27
CA PHE A 7 -27.79 15.94 3.87
C PHE A 7 -28.25 14.48 3.82
N GLY A 8 -29.54 14.29 3.57
CA GLY A 8 -30.14 13.00 3.26
C GLY A 8 -29.82 12.58 1.83
N CYS A 9 -29.31 11.36 1.67
CA CYS A 9 -29.11 10.72 0.38
C CYS A 9 -30.47 10.29 -0.18
N ALA A 10 -30.98 10.98 -1.20
CA ALA A 10 -32.21 10.59 -1.89
C ALA A 10 -31.94 9.39 -2.81
N ARG A 11 -32.35 8.19 -2.37
CA ARG A 11 -32.49 7.01 -3.23
C ARG A 11 -33.76 7.17 -4.06
N TRP A 12 -33.64 7.20 -5.39
CA TRP A 12 -34.78 7.05 -6.28
C TRP A 12 -35.07 5.56 -6.45
N THR A 13 -36.20 5.08 -5.93
CA THR A 13 -36.69 3.71 -6.13
C THR A 13 -37.83 3.75 -7.15
N LEU A 14 -37.63 3.15 -8.32
CA LEU A 14 -38.68 2.92 -9.30
C LEU A 14 -39.52 1.72 -8.82
N VAL A 15 -40.77 1.97 -8.40
CA VAL A 15 -41.69 0.90 -8.00
C VAL A 15 -42.45 0.41 -9.23
N CYS A 16 -42.11 -0.79 -9.71
CA CYS A 16 -42.95 -1.53 -10.64
C CYS A 16 -44.03 -2.29 -9.84
N LEU A 17 -45.28 -1.86 -9.94
CA LEU A 17 -46.45 -2.58 -9.44
C LEU A 17 -46.74 -3.78 -10.36
N THR A 18 -46.46 -4.99 -9.90
CA THR A 18 -47.01 -6.22 -10.50
C THR A 18 -48.23 -6.67 -9.70
N LEU A 19 -49.36 -6.84 -10.40
CA LEU A 19 -50.59 -7.40 -9.85
C LEU A 19 -50.35 -8.84 -9.38
N ALA A 20 -50.60 -9.11 -8.10
CA ALA A 20 -50.64 -10.46 -7.55
C ALA A 20 -52.04 -11.07 -7.73
N ALA A 21 -52.11 -12.17 -8.48
CA ALA A 21 -53.25 -13.08 -8.46
C ALA A 21 -53.23 -13.90 -7.16
N ILE A 22 -54.37 -13.94 -6.46
CA ILE A 22 -54.55 -14.67 -5.21
C ILE A 22 -54.86 -16.13 -5.54
N GLY A 23 -54.06 -17.07 -5.03
CA GLY A 23 -54.38 -18.49 -5.10
C GLY A 23 -53.46 -19.37 -4.25
N GLY A 24 -54.04 -20.01 -3.23
CA GLY A 24 -53.55 -21.28 -2.66
C GLY A 24 -52.65 -21.21 -1.43
N ARG A 25 -53.23 -21.50 -0.25
CA ARG A 25 -52.51 -21.78 1.00
C ARG A 25 -51.73 -23.11 0.90
N GLY A 26 -50.41 -23.05 1.10
CA GLY A 26 -49.55 -24.20 1.39
C GLY A 26 -48.49 -23.78 2.40
N GLY A 27 -48.33 -24.53 3.49
CA GLY A 27 -47.51 -24.15 4.65
C GLY A 27 -46.05 -23.86 4.29
N ALA A 28 -45.59 -22.66 4.64
CA ALA A 28 -44.19 -22.28 4.54
C ALA A 28 -43.44 -22.81 5.77
N GLY A 29 -42.48 -23.72 5.55
CA GLY A 29 -41.38 -23.93 6.49
C GLY A 29 -40.56 -22.65 6.66
N PRO A 30 -39.68 -22.55 7.68
CA PRO A 30 -38.88 -21.35 7.88
C PRO A 30 -38.10 -21.04 6.61
N ALA A 31 -38.34 -19.85 6.06
CA ALA A 31 -37.62 -19.36 4.90
C ALA A 31 -36.13 -19.41 5.22
N ALA A 32 -35.35 -20.10 4.39
CA ALA A 32 -33.91 -20.05 4.47
C ALA A 32 -33.48 -18.58 4.44
N GLU A 33 -32.62 -18.18 5.38
CA GLU A 33 -32.06 -16.83 5.36
C GLU A 33 -31.45 -16.59 3.96
N PRO A 34 -31.78 -15.48 3.30
CA PRO A 34 -31.20 -15.19 2.00
C PRO A 34 -29.69 -15.17 2.14
N SER A 35 -28.99 -16.00 1.35
CA SER A 35 -27.53 -16.00 1.28
C SER A 35 -27.05 -14.55 1.15
N PRO A 36 -26.08 -14.09 1.96
CA PRO A 36 -25.64 -12.71 1.93
C PRO A 36 -25.27 -12.33 0.50
N ARG A 37 -25.88 -11.25 0.01
CA ARG A 37 -25.64 -10.76 -1.35
C ARG A 37 -24.16 -10.40 -1.47
N ALA A 38 -23.46 -10.98 -2.45
CA ALA A 38 -22.04 -10.71 -2.69
C ALA A 38 -21.80 -9.20 -2.82
N GLU A 39 -20.84 -8.69 -2.05
CA GLU A 39 -20.49 -7.28 -2.03
C GLU A 39 -19.54 -6.94 -3.20
N PRO A 40 -19.47 -5.68 -3.67
CA PRO A 40 -18.52 -5.23 -4.69
C PRO A 40 -17.09 -5.77 -4.51
N VAL A 41 -16.57 -5.75 -3.28
CA VAL A 41 -15.22 -6.22 -2.96
C VAL A 41 -15.04 -7.73 -3.15
N ASP A 42 -16.10 -8.55 -3.07
CA ASP A 42 -16.04 -10.01 -3.26
C ASP A 42 -15.82 -10.41 -4.72
N TRP A 43 -16.14 -9.52 -5.65
CA TRP A 43 -15.92 -9.75 -7.07
C TRP A 43 -14.47 -9.52 -7.49
N VAL A 44 -13.66 -8.84 -6.68
CA VAL A 44 -12.28 -8.51 -7.04
C VAL A 44 -11.39 -9.75 -6.96
N ASN A 45 -10.63 -10.01 -8.03
CA ASN A 45 -9.56 -10.99 -8.05
C ASN A 45 -8.21 -10.29 -8.30
N PRO A 46 -7.44 -9.96 -7.23
CA PRO A 46 -6.15 -9.27 -7.35
C PRO A 46 -5.09 -9.99 -8.20
N LEU A 47 -5.25 -11.29 -8.48
CA LEU A 47 -4.27 -12.07 -9.23
C LEU A 47 -4.37 -11.88 -10.75
N ILE A 48 -5.50 -11.38 -11.25
CA ILE A 48 -5.68 -11.15 -12.69
C ILE A 48 -4.71 -10.06 -13.15
N GLY A 49 -3.89 -10.38 -14.16
CA GLY A 49 -2.92 -9.44 -14.74
C GLY A 49 -1.54 -9.44 -14.06
N THR A 50 -1.33 -10.22 -13.01
CA THR A 50 -0.04 -10.32 -12.30
C THR A 50 0.99 -11.24 -12.98
N GLY A 51 0.65 -11.79 -14.13
CA GLY A 51 1.56 -12.62 -14.95
C GLY A 51 2.49 -11.79 -15.85
N GLU A 52 3.55 -12.44 -16.31
CA GLU A 52 4.36 -11.90 -17.42
C GLU A 52 3.59 -11.89 -18.74
N PRO A 53 3.96 -11.00 -19.71
CA PRO A 53 5.08 -10.06 -19.66
C PRO A 53 4.74 -8.68 -19.08
N ASN A 54 3.48 -8.44 -18.69
CA ASN A 54 2.96 -7.08 -18.46
C ASN A 54 3.03 -6.59 -17.00
N ALA A 55 3.36 -7.46 -16.05
CA ALA A 55 3.46 -7.09 -14.64
C ALA A 55 4.53 -6.01 -14.40
N ARG A 56 4.18 -5.01 -13.58
CA ARG A 56 5.07 -3.93 -13.15
C ARG A 56 5.22 -3.94 -11.64
N TRP A 57 6.33 -3.38 -11.15
CA TRP A 57 6.62 -3.19 -9.72
C TRP A 57 5.44 -2.61 -8.91
N LEU A 58 4.74 -1.62 -9.49
CA LEU A 58 3.62 -0.94 -8.85
C LEU A 58 2.23 -1.47 -9.24
N PHE A 59 2.17 -2.54 -10.05
CA PHE A 59 0.89 -3.05 -10.57
C PHE A 59 0.09 -3.76 -9.47
N PHE A 60 0.79 -4.48 -8.60
CA PHE A 60 0.19 -5.29 -7.55
C PHE A 60 0.54 -4.73 -6.18
N ALA A 61 -0.49 -4.38 -5.42
CA ALA A 61 -0.38 -4.04 -4.01
C ALA A 61 -1.59 -4.64 -3.27
N SER A 62 -1.44 -5.81 -2.66
CA SER A 62 -2.56 -6.59 -2.08
C SER A 62 -3.01 -6.07 -0.72
N ALA A 63 -2.10 -5.95 0.24
CA ALA A 63 -2.37 -5.37 1.56
C ALA A 63 -2.22 -3.84 1.50
N CYS A 64 -3.12 -3.20 0.77
CA CYS A 64 -3.14 -1.75 0.54
C CYS A 64 -4.58 -1.25 0.58
N ARG A 65 -4.84 -0.08 1.18
CA ARG A 65 -6.09 0.68 1.01
C ARG A 65 -6.03 1.52 -0.28
N PRO A 66 -7.17 1.96 -0.84
CA PRO A 66 -7.20 2.84 -2.02
C PRO A 66 -6.29 4.05 -1.83
N PHE A 67 -5.37 4.29 -2.77
CA PHE A 67 -4.38 5.38 -2.71
C PHE A 67 -3.50 5.43 -1.44
N GLY A 68 -3.46 4.38 -0.62
CA GLY A 68 -2.66 4.35 0.62
C GLY A 68 -1.19 4.65 0.34
N MET A 69 -0.49 5.26 1.29
CA MET A 69 0.96 5.46 1.24
C MET A 69 1.71 4.12 1.29
N VAL A 70 1.24 3.18 2.12
CA VAL A 70 1.77 1.83 2.21
C VAL A 70 1.12 0.95 1.15
N GLY A 71 1.95 0.35 0.29
CA GLY A 71 1.57 -0.77 -0.57
C GLY A 71 2.29 -2.02 -0.08
N LEU A 72 1.77 -2.69 0.95
CA LEU A 72 2.42 -3.85 1.54
C LEU A 72 2.15 -5.09 0.68
N SER A 73 3.20 -5.72 0.14
CA SER A 73 3.06 -6.90 -0.71
C SER A 73 4.32 -7.78 -0.74
N PRO A 74 4.17 -9.08 -1.06
CA PRO A 74 5.30 -9.95 -1.38
C PRO A 74 6.10 -9.52 -2.62
N ASP A 75 7.42 -9.62 -2.51
CA ASP A 75 8.34 -9.49 -3.62
C ASP A 75 8.75 -10.86 -4.14
N MET A 76 8.57 -11.14 -5.43
CA MET A 76 9.08 -12.36 -6.07
C MET A 76 10.27 -12.08 -6.98
N GLU A 77 10.23 -10.95 -7.66
CA GLU A 77 11.39 -10.42 -8.38
C GLU A 77 11.61 -8.95 -8.02
N ARG A 78 12.86 -8.65 -7.71
CA ARG A 78 13.33 -7.33 -7.33
C ARG A 78 14.19 -6.81 -8.48
N ASN A 79 14.48 -5.51 -8.53
CA ASN A 79 15.32 -4.90 -9.57
C ASN A 79 14.66 -4.69 -10.93
N GLY A 80 13.86 -3.63 -11.05
CA GLY A 80 13.26 -3.23 -12.32
C GLY A 80 11.89 -2.57 -12.18
N ILE A 81 11.36 -2.12 -13.32
CA ILE A 81 9.99 -1.59 -13.43
C ILE A 81 9.05 -2.68 -13.93
N TRP A 82 9.53 -3.51 -14.83
CA TRP A 82 8.80 -4.56 -15.52
C TRP A 82 9.25 -5.91 -14.99
N LYS A 83 8.37 -6.92 -15.04
CA LYS A 83 8.67 -8.29 -14.60
C LYS A 83 9.26 -8.32 -13.19
N THR A 84 8.69 -7.50 -12.30
CA THR A 84 9.16 -7.26 -10.93
C THR A 84 7.97 -7.03 -10.01
N GLY A 85 8.20 -7.16 -8.71
CA GLY A 85 7.18 -7.19 -7.67
C GLY A 85 6.61 -8.60 -7.53
N TYR A 86 5.29 -8.69 -7.42
CA TYR A 86 4.56 -9.94 -7.44
C TYR A 86 4.38 -10.47 -8.87
N LEU A 87 4.70 -11.74 -9.09
CA LEU A 87 4.60 -12.41 -10.39
C LEU A 87 3.97 -13.79 -10.23
N TYR A 88 2.73 -13.97 -10.68
CA TYR A 88 1.96 -15.20 -10.44
C TYR A 88 2.74 -16.52 -10.66
N HIS A 89 3.52 -16.60 -11.73
CA HIS A 89 4.25 -17.83 -12.09
C HIS A 89 5.53 -18.09 -11.27
N LYS A 90 6.01 -17.12 -10.48
CA LYS A 90 7.18 -17.26 -9.61
C LYS A 90 6.75 -17.90 -8.30
N LYS A 91 7.60 -18.80 -7.78
CA LYS A 91 7.31 -19.65 -6.61
C LYS A 91 8.15 -19.33 -5.37
N LYS A 92 8.93 -18.25 -5.43
CA LYS A 92 9.83 -17.85 -4.36
C LYS A 92 9.48 -16.44 -3.87
N ILE A 93 9.21 -16.32 -2.58
CA ILE A 93 9.03 -15.05 -1.88
C ILE A 93 10.40 -14.60 -1.38
N ARG A 94 10.80 -13.40 -1.80
CA ARG A 94 12.06 -12.76 -1.41
C ARG A 94 11.90 -11.89 -0.17
N GLY A 95 10.66 -11.56 0.22
CA GLY A 95 10.29 -10.75 1.38
C GLY A 95 9.05 -9.91 1.10
N PHE A 96 8.69 -9.04 2.03
CA PHE A 96 7.46 -8.24 1.98
C PHE A 96 7.80 -6.75 2.11
N SER A 97 7.76 -6.03 0.99
CA SER A 97 8.07 -4.59 0.94
C SER A 97 6.83 -3.73 1.21
N HIS A 98 7.05 -2.56 1.82
CA HIS A 98 5.99 -1.63 2.21
C HIS A 98 5.74 -0.52 1.18
N VAL A 99 6.64 -0.36 0.21
CA VAL A 99 6.55 0.65 -0.85
C VAL A 99 6.61 -0.02 -2.22
N HIS A 100 5.50 0.01 -2.95
CA HIS A 100 5.37 -0.46 -4.33
C HIS A 100 4.88 0.67 -5.24
N ALA A 101 5.69 1.72 -5.40
CA ALA A 101 5.27 2.96 -6.03
C ALA A 101 6.09 3.31 -7.29
N TRP A 102 5.59 4.24 -8.10
CA TRP A 102 6.33 4.73 -9.26
C TRP A 102 7.69 5.31 -8.85
N LEU A 103 8.77 4.67 -9.33
CA LEU A 103 10.19 5.02 -9.10
C LEU A 103 10.66 4.99 -7.64
N LEU A 104 9.90 4.32 -6.78
CA LEU A 104 10.18 4.16 -5.36
C LEU A 104 9.92 2.72 -4.92
N GLY A 105 10.71 2.23 -3.99
CA GLY A 105 10.56 0.89 -3.47
C GLY A 105 11.20 0.72 -2.11
N GLY A 106 10.71 -0.27 -1.38
CA GLY A 106 11.44 -0.86 -0.27
C GLY A 106 10.73 -0.87 1.07
N ILE A 107 11.62 -0.92 2.07
CA ILE A 107 11.50 -1.51 3.40
C ILE A 107 10.95 -2.94 3.35
N PRO A 108 11.72 -3.89 2.77
CA PRO A 108 11.39 -5.30 2.81
C PRO A 108 11.57 -5.86 4.22
N VAL A 109 10.59 -6.63 4.66
CA VAL A 109 10.65 -7.44 5.88
C VAL A 109 10.50 -8.91 5.52
N MET A 110 11.28 -9.79 6.14
CA MET A 110 11.19 -11.23 5.92
C MET A 110 11.31 -11.99 7.25
N PRO A 111 10.26 -12.65 7.74
CA PRO A 111 10.36 -13.55 8.88
C PRO A 111 10.99 -14.88 8.45
N THR A 112 11.95 -15.39 9.22
CA THR A 112 12.64 -16.67 8.99
C THR A 112 12.78 -17.46 10.29
N THR A 113 12.87 -18.78 10.19
CA THR A 113 13.29 -19.67 11.30
C THR A 113 14.67 -20.25 11.02
N GLY A 114 15.44 -20.55 12.06
CA GLY A 114 16.77 -21.14 11.96
C GLY A 114 17.87 -20.07 11.91
N PRO A 115 19.02 -20.36 11.27
CA PRO A 115 20.18 -19.47 11.28
C PRO A 115 19.89 -18.12 10.61
N MET A 116 20.59 -17.07 11.03
CA MET A 116 20.51 -15.74 10.42
C MET A 116 21.24 -15.73 9.08
N ARG A 117 20.50 -15.57 7.97
CA ARG A 117 21.02 -15.63 6.58
C ARG A 117 20.89 -14.32 5.80
N GLY A 118 20.58 -13.21 6.48
CA GLY A 118 20.40 -11.88 5.86
C GLY A 118 21.52 -11.48 4.88
N PRO A 119 22.81 -11.55 5.27
CA PRO A 119 23.94 -11.18 4.40
C PRO A 119 24.09 -12.04 3.13
N GLU A 120 23.46 -13.22 3.08
CA GLU A 120 23.50 -14.11 1.91
C GLU A 120 22.52 -13.66 0.80
N GLY A 121 21.60 -12.75 1.12
CA GLY A 121 20.66 -12.16 0.17
C GLY A 121 19.41 -13.02 -0.07
N SER A 122 18.42 -12.41 -0.74
CA SER A 122 17.07 -12.97 -0.86
C SER A 122 16.97 -14.22 -1.75
N ASP A 123 17.94 -14.45 -2.64
CA ASP A 123 18.06 -15.73 -3.36
C ASP A 123 18.30 -16.90 -2.41
N VAL A 124 18.80 -16.61 -1.21
CA VAL A 124 19.22 -17.60 -0.24
C VAL A 124 18.26 -17.66 0.95
N TYR A 125 17.93 -16.52 1.57
CA TYR A 125 16.98 -16.48 2.68
C TYR A 125 15.51 -16.46 2.22
N GLY A 126 15.22 -16.23 0.93
CA GLY A 126 13.84 -16.26 0.42
C GLY A 126 13.23 -17.66 0.56
N SER A 127 11.91 -17.73 0.68
CA SER A 127 11.17 -18.98 0.90
C SER A 127 10.38 -19.40 -0.33
N GLN A 128 10.28 -20.71 -0.55
CA GLN A 128 9.25 -21.28 -1.42
C GLN A 128 7.84 -21.02 -0.84
N TYR A 129 6.86 -20.92 -1.73
CA TYR A 129 5.43 -20.87 -1.39
C TYR A 129 4.58 -21.53 -2.48
N SER A 130 3.29 -21.74 -2.20
CA SER A 130 2.31 -22.25 -3.15
C SER A 130 0.99 -21.48 -3.08
N HIS A 131 0.39 -21.23 -4.26
CA HIS A 131 -0.97 -20.66 -4.37
C HIS A 131 -2.04 -21.46 -3.62
N ARG A 132 -1.81 -22.75 -3.32
CA ARG A 132 -2.73 -23.55 -2.50
C ARG A 132 -2.93 -22.98 -1.09
N THR A 133 -1.91 -22.30 -0.57
CA THR A 133 -1.92 -21.65 0.76
C THR A 133 -2.09 -20.15 0.68
N GLU A 134 -2.18 -19.61 -0.54
CA GLU A 134 -2.31 -18.19 -0.77
C GLU A 134 -3.78 -17.78 -0.80
N VAL A 135 -4.09 -16.71 -0.08
CA VAL A 135 -5.39 -16.04 -0.13
C VAL A 135 -5.13 -14.55 -0.29
N VAL A 136 -5.71 -13.94 -1.31
CA VAL A 136 -5.55 -12.51 -1.58
C VAL A 136 -6.89 -11.86 -1.86
N HIS A 137 -7.12 -10.75 -1.17
CA HIS A 137 -8.30 -9.90 -1.32
C HIS A 137 -7.87 -8.43 -1.23
N PRO A 138 -8.67 -7.47 -1.71
CA PRO A 138 -8.38 -6.06 -1.51
C PRO A 138 -8.14 -5.71 -0.03
N GLY A 139 -6.93 -5.26 0.29
CA GLY A 139 -6.53 -4.92 1.66
C GLY A 139 -6.02 -6.09 2.51
N TYR A 140 -5.87 -7.30 1.95
CA TYR A 140 -5.40 -8.48 2.67
C TYR A 140 -4.63 -9.48 1.82
N HIS A 141 -3.57 -10.04 2.39
CA HIS A 141 -2.81 -11.13 1.76
C HIS A 141 -2.35 -12.12 2.81
N ARG A 142 -2.60 -13.40 2.59
CA ARG A 142 -2.08 -14.51 3.39
C ARG A 142 -1.35 -15.51 2.51
N MET A 143 -0.25 -16.06 3.00
CA MET A 143 0.46 -17.19 2.40
C MET A 143 1.30 -17.94 3.44
N THR A 144 1.84 -19.09 3.06
CA THR A 144 2.79 -19.85 3.89
C THR A 144 4.19 -19.80 3.29
N LEU A 145 5.17 -19.41 4.09
CA LEU A 145 6.59 -19.57 3.80
C LEU A 145 6.97 -21.03 4.11
N GLU A 146 6.99 -21.90 3.10
CA GLU A 146 7.16 -23.35 3.24
C GLU A 146 8.50 -23.73 3.88
N ASP A 147 9.58 -23.03 3.53
CA ASP A 147 10.93 -23.33 4.03
C ASP A 147 11.05 -23.06 5.53
N TYR A 148 10.27 -22.10 6.05
CA TYR A 148 10.30 -21.67 7.45
C TYR A 148 9.14 -22.19 8.30
N GLY A 149 8.08 -22.71 7.69
CA GLY A 149 6.87 -23.08 8.43
C GLY A 149 6.21 -21.88 9.09
N ILE A 150 6.12 -20.75 8.37
CA ILE A 150 5.51 -19.52 8.87
C ILE A 150 4.32 -19.17 7.98
N GLN A 151 3.12 -19.08 8.56
CA GLN A 151 1.99 -18.44 7.88
C GLN A 151 2.10 -16.93 8.09
N VAL A 152 2.12 -16.19 6.99
CA VAL A 152 2.18 -14.73 6.96
C VAL A 152 0.83 -14.19 6.56
N GLU A 153 0.33 -13.22 7.31
CA GLU A 153 -0.85 -12.43 7.00
C GLU A 153 -0.49 -10.95 7.01
N LEU A 154 -0.98 -10.23 6.00
CA LEU A 154 -0.69 -8.82 5.74
C LEU A 154 -2.00 -8.05 5.60
N THR A 155 -2.09 -6.90 6.25
CA THR A 155 -3.10 -5.86 5.99
C THR A 155 -2.46 -4.49 6.21
N SER A 156 -3.20 -3.40 6.01
CA SER A 156 -2.67 -2.05 6.21
C SER A 156 -3.76 -1.03 6.49
N THR A 157 -3.36 0.07 7.12
CA THR A 157 -4.04 1.36 7.05
C THR A 157 -3.47 2.16 5.85
N ASP A 158 -3.74 3.46 5.77
CA ASP A 158 -3.20 4.27 4.67
C ASP A 158 -1.68 4.39 4.77
N ARG A 159 -1.11 4.51 5.97
CA ARG A 159 0.33 4.78 6.20
C ARG A 159 1.05 3.73 7.04
N VAL A 160 0.35 2.67 7.47
CA VAL A 160 0.89 1.63 8.36
C VAL A 160 0.63 0.25 7.77
N GLY A 161 1.70 -0.52 7.52
CA GLY A 161 1.61 -1.94 7.21
C GLY A 161 1.49 -2.76 8.50
N PHE A 162 0.68 -3.82 8.48
CA PHE A 162 0.45 -4.68 9.63
C PHE A 162 0.68 -6.15 9.25
N HIS A 163 1.62 -6.78 9.94
CA HIS A 163 2.02 -8.17 9.77
C HIS A 163 1.51 -9.00 10.94
N ARG A 164 1.04 -10.21 10.65
CA ARG A 164 0.79 -11.27 11.62
C ARG A 164 1.47 -12.55 11.12
N TRP A 165 2.33 -13.13 11.96
CA TRP A 165 3.08 -14.34 11.64
C TRP A 165 2.72 -15.45 12.62
N ARG A 166 2.26 -16.58 12.10
CA ARG A 166 2.04 -17.79 12.89
C ARG A 166 3.15 -18.80 12.61
N PHE A 167 3.89 -19.16 13.66
CA PHE A 167 5.01 -20.10 13.58
C PHE A 167 4.52 -21.53 13.83
N SER A 168 4.87 -22.48 12.96
CA SER A 168 4.58 -23.91 13.19
C SER A 168 5.73 -24.65 13.87
N ARG A 169 6.90 -24.02 13.98
CA ARG A 169 8.13 -24.60 14.54
C ARG A 169 8.59 -23.76 15.72
N SER A 170 9.10 -24.43 16.75
CA SER A 170 9.79 -23.79 17.87
C SER A 170 11.26 -23.55 17.53
N GLY A 171 11.87 -22.52 18.12
CA GLY A 171 13.31 -22.28 18.04
C GLY A 171 13.67 -20.87 17.56
N PRO A 172 14.94 -20.62 17.24
CA PRO A 172 15.38 -19.29 16.85
C PRO A 172 14.70 -18.83 15.56
N ALA A 173 14.21 -17.60 15.57
CA ALA A 173 13.63 -16.91 14.43
C ALA A 173 14.24 -15.52 14.29
N HIS A 174 14.34 -15.06 13.04
CA HIS A 174 14.84 -13.74 12.72
C HIS A 174 13.81 -13.00 11.87
N ILE A 175 13.56 -11.74 12.22
CA ILE A 175 12.80 -10.83 11.35
C ILE A 175 13.83 -9.96 10.66
N LEU A 176 14.06 -10.22 9.38
CA LEU A 176 15.07 -9.55 8.56
C LEU A 176 14.49 -8.26 7.96
N PHE A 177 15.24 -7.18 8.08
CA PHE A 177 15.02 -5.90 7.40
C PHE A 177 16.16 -5.72 6.39
N ASP A 178 15.96 -6.18 5.15
CA ASP A 178 16.99 -6.14 4.09
C ASP A 178 17.03 -4.76 3.40
N LEU A 179 17.40 -3.74 4.19
CA LEU A 179 17.21 -2.32 3.84
C LEU A 179 18.06 -1.84 2.66
N GLY A 180 19.23 -2.44 2.45
CA GLY A 180 20.16 -2.14 1.36
C GLY A 180 19.83 -2.86 0.05
N THR A 181 18.80 -3.72 0.05
CA THR A 181 18.35 -4.43 -1.15
C THR A 181 17.60 -3.47 -2.07
N GLN A 182 17.84 -3.59 -3.37
CA GLN A 182 17.08 -2.82 -4.34
C GLN A 182 15.66 -3.40 -4.46
N CYS A 183 14.65 -2.56 -4.22
CA CYS A 183 13.25 -2.89 -4.44
C CYS A 183 12.72 -2.10 -5.64
N GLY A 184 12.15 -2.80 -6.61
CA GLY A 184 11.70 -2.19 -7.86
C GLY A 184 12.82 -1.42 -8.60
N PRO A 185 12.54 -0.24 -9.16
CA PRO A 185 13.47 0.47 -10.03
C PRO A 185 14.48 1.36 -9.29
N ALA A 186 14.35 1.50 -7.98
CA ALA A 186 15.17 2.39 -7.18
C ALA A 186 16.24 1.61 -6.44
N ASP A 187 17.49 1.76 -6.87
CA ASP A 187 18.65 1.33 -6.10
C ASP A 187 18.70 2.07 -4.75
N VAL A 188 19.36 1.49 -3.75
CA VAL A 188 19.50 2.08 -2.41
C VAL A 188 20.86 2.76 -2.31
N SER A 189 20.89 4.00 -1.85
CA SER A 189 22.12 4.79 -1.67
C SER A 189 22.60 4.85 -0.23
N ASP A 190 21.66 4.81 0.72
CA ASP A 190 21.94 4.73 2.15
C ASP A 190 20.76 4.04 2.85
N ALA A 191 21.03 3.44 4.00
CA ALA A 191 20.03 2.82 4.86
C ALA A 191 20.49 2.87 6.31
N LEU A 192 19.55 2.93 7.24
CA LEU A 192 19.81 2.87 8.66
C LEU A 192 18.67 2.12 9.36
N ALA A 193 19.03 1.30 10.34
CA ALA A 193 18.11 0.76 11.33
C ALA A 193 18.72 0.92 12.72
N ARG A 194 17.91 1.36 13.68
CA ARG A 194 18.29 1.55 15.07
C ARG A 194 17.25 0.93 15.99
N ARG A 195 17.74 0.29 17.06
CA ARG A 195 16.92 -0.15 18.18
C ARG A 195 16.54 1.05 19.06
N VAL A 196 15.24 1.29 19.22
CA VAL A 196 14.71 2.31 20.15
C VAL A 196 14.40 1.68 21.51
N SER A 197 13.77 0.50 21.52
CA SER A 197 13.40 -0.22 22.73
C SER A 197 13.50 -1.74 22.52
N ALA A 198 12.97 -2.56 23.42
CA ALA A 198 12.82 -4.00 23.18
C ALA A 198 11.68 -4.35 22.22
N THR A 199 10.83 -3.39 21.85
CA THR A 199 9.66 -3.59 20.98
C THR A 199 9.62 -2.63 19.79
N GLU A 200 10.59 -1.71 19.67
CA GLU A 200 10.57 -0.68 18.63
C GLU A 200 11.92 -0.54 17.93
N LEU A 201 11.86 -0.48 16.60
CA LEU A 201 12.94 -0.08 15.70
C LEU A 201 12.52 1.18 14.93
N GLU A 202 13.50 1.95 14.52
CA GLU A 202 13.32 3.07 13.59
C GLU A 202 14.46 3.14 12.59
N GLY A 203 14.24 3.85 11.49
CA GLY A 203 15.28 4.00 10.49
C GLY A 203 14.84 4.67 9.22
N TYR A 204 15.64 4.47 8.18
CA TYR A 204 15.31 4.96 6.84
C TYR A 204 15.96 4.12 5.74
N VAL A 205 15.42 4.25 4.53
CA VAL A 205 16.03 3.83 3.27
C VAL A 205 16.06 5.03 2.32
N THR A 206 17.22 5.35 1.76
CA THR A 206 17.37 6.39 0.74
C THR A 206 17.47 5.76 -0.64
N ASN A 207 16.37 5.79 -1.37
CA ASN A 207 16.30 5.43 -2.78
C ASN A 207 17.15 6.42 -3.61
N ALA A 208 18.18 5.92 -4.30
CA ALA A 208 19.01 6.67 -5.23
C ALA A 208 18.18 7.26 -6.39
N PRO A 209 18.67 8.28 -7.12
CA PRO A 209 18.06 8.70 -8.38
C PRO A 209 17.89 7.53 -9.36
N THR A 210 16.77 7.45 -10.07
CA THR A 210 16.50 6.36 -11.02
C THR A 210 17.04 6.69 -12.41
N ARG A 211 17.71 5.75 -13.09
CA ARG A 211 18.32 5.95 -14.43
C ARG A 211 17.62 5.13 -15.55
N PRO A 212 17.62 5.60 -16.83
CA PRO A 212 17.91 6.99 -17.26
C PRO A 212 17.00 7.98 -16.49
N PRO A 213 17.40 9.25 -16.30
CA PRO A 213 16.91 10.09 -15.20
C PRO A 213 15.39 10.33 -15.29
N ARG A 214 14.59 9.46 -14.67
CA ARG A 214 13.14 9.63 -14.53
C ARG A 214 12.82 10.41 -13.25
N ARG A 215 13.39 9.98 -12.12
CA ARG A 215 13.46 10.71 -10.85
C ARG A 215 14.90 11.21 -10.62
N PRO A 216 15.15 12.52 -10.67
CA PRO A 216 16.52 13.07 -10.70
C PRO A 216 17.20 13.16 -9.32
N LYS A 217 16.43 13.24 -8.23
CA LYS A 217 16.96 13.41 -6.86
C LYS A 217 16.71 12.16 -6.01
N PRO A 218 17.58 11.85 -5.04
CA PRO A 218 17.32 10.77 -4.08
C PRO A 218 16.04 11.05 -3.28
N CYS A 219 15.43 10.00 -2.74
CA CYS A 219 14.26 10.07 -1.88
C CYS A 219 14.50 9.21 -0.64
N THR A 220 14.37 9.81 0.54
CA THR A 220 14.48 9.08 1.82
C THR A 220 13.08 8.71 2.31
N ILE A 221 12.93 7.45 2.68
CA ILE A 221 11.71 6.86 3.24
C ILE A 221 12.05 6.46 4.67
N TYR A 222 11.46 7.14 5.64
CA TYR A 222 11.65 6.88 7.06
C TYR A 222 10.64 5.85 7.53
N PHE A 223 10.99 5.09 8.57
CA PHE A 223 10.08 4.14 9.17
C PHE A 223 10.20 4.03 10.68
N VAL A 224 9.10 3.58 11.29
CA VAL A 224 9.05 3.07 12.66
C VAL A 224 8.36 1.72 12.62
N ALA A 225 8.99 0.70 13.19
CA ALA A 225 8.45 -0.64 13.33
C ALA A 225 8.26 -0.97 14.82
N ARG A 226 7.05 -1.40 15.20
CA ARG A 226 6.73 -1.89 16.55
C ARG A 226 6.37 -3.37 16.50
N PHE A 227 6.74 -4.11 17.53
CA PHE A 227 6.39 -5.51 17.76
C PHE A 227 5.41 -5.63 18.94
N ASP A 228 4.50 -6.60 18.88
CA ASP A 228 3.52 -6.86 19.95
C ASP A 228 4.14 -7.49 21.21
N ARG A 229 5.40 -7.92 21.11
CA ARG A 229 6.18 -8.48 22.20
C ARG A 229 7.65 -8.08 22.11
N PRO A 230 8.40 -8.10 23.23
CA PRO A 230 9.82 -7.83 23.22
C PRO A 230 10.60 -8.82 22.34
N PHE A 231 11.55 -8.34 21.55
CA PHE A 231 12.58 -9.17 20.93
C PHE A 231 13.79 -9.34 21.86
N GLU A 232 14.49 -10.46 21.70
CA GLU A 232 15.61 -10.83 22.56
C GLU A 232 16.88 -10.05 22.22
N ALA A 233 17.13 -9.87 20.93
CA ALA A 233 18.32 -9.20 20.42
C ALA A 233 18.00 -8.41 19.15
N PHE A 234 18.81 -7.39 18.90
CA PHE A 234 18.86 -6.67 17.64
C PHE A 234 20.29 -6.72 17.13
N GLY A 235 20.44 -6.88 15.82
CA GLY A 235 21.72 -6.83 15.14
C GLY A 235 21.50 -6.45 13.68
N GLY A 236 22.52 -6.65 12.87
CA GLY A 236 22.38 -6.51 11.43
C GLY A 236 23.61 -6.91 10.68
N TRP A 237 23.76 -6.38 9.48
CA TRP A 237 24.90 -6.66 8.63
C TRP A 237 25.30 -5.47 7.77
N GLN A 238 26.57 -5.46 7.37
CA GLN A 238 27.14 -4.54 6.40
C GLN A 238 27.91 -5.36 5.36
N GLY A 239 27.36 -5.46 4.14
CA GLY A 239 27.86 -6.42 3.17
C GLY A 239 27.70 -7.84 3.70
N LYS A 240 28.82 -8.58 3.86
CA LYS A 240 28.84 -9.93 4.43
C LYS A 240 29.11 -9.97 5.94
N ASN A 241 29.48 -8.85 6.55
CA ASN A 241 29.85 -8.81 7.96
C ASN A 241 28.60 -8.72 8.84
N VAL A 242 28.46 -9.64 9.80
CA VAL A 242 27.35 -9.67 10.76
C VAL A 242 27.75 -8.89 12.02
N LEU A 243 26.84 -8.03 12.47
CA LEU A 243 26.96 -7.22 13.67
C LEU A 243 25.94 -7.71 14.70
N GLU A 244 26.37 -8.63 15.56
CA GLU A 244 25.56 -9.13 16.68
C GLU A 244 25.41 -8.06 17.76
N ASN A 245 24.21 -7.98 18.38
CA ASN A 245 23.92 -7.08 19.51
C ASN A 245 24.28 -5.60 19.26
N ALA A 246 24.21 -5.15 18.02
CA ALA A 246 24.39 -3.74 17.68
C ALA A 246 23.28 -2.88 18.32
N ARG A 247 23.47 -1.57 18.36
CA ARG A 247 22.36 -0.62 18.64
C ARG A 247 21.83 0.03 17.36
N GLU A 248 22.69 0.13 16.36
CA GLU A 248 22.41 0.74 15.08
C GLU A 248 23.24 0.04 14.01
N VAL A 249 22.68 -0.07 12.80
CA VAL A 249 23.39 -0.51 11.60
C VAL A 249 23.08 0.46 10.48
N LYS A 250 24.12 0.89 9.76
CA LYS A 250 24.02 1.90 8.69
C LYS A 250 24.83 1.52 7.46
N GLY A 251 24.37 1.96 6.28
CA GLY A 251 25.13 1.99 5.03
C GLY A 251 24.38 1.39 3.84
N ARG A 252 24.87 1.66 2.63
CA ARG A 252 24.24 1.29 1.35
C ARG A 252 23.86 -0.18 1.20
N ARG A 253 24.68 -1.10 1.73
CA ARG A 253 24.47 -2.57 1.66
C ARG A 253 24.26 -3.13 3.06
N SER A 254 23.47 -2.42 3.86
CA SER A 254 23.18 -2.84 5.23
C SER A 254 21.77 -3.39 5.36
N GLY A 255 21.58 -4.25 6.35
CA GLY A 255 20.28 -4.64 6.82
C GLY A 255 20.33 -4.90 8.32
N ALA A 256 19.17 -5.15 8.90
CA ALA A 256 19.02 -5.41 10.32
C ALA A 256 18.21 -6.67 10.57
N PHE A 257 18.31 -7.21 11.77
CA PHE A 257 17.44 -8.27 12.23
C PHE A 257 17.06 -8.05 13.68
N VAL A 258 15.88 -8.56 14.05
CA VAL A 258 15.57 -8.87 15.45
C VAL A 258 15.51 -10.37 15.63
N ARG A 259 16.00 -10.85 16.77
CA ARG A 259 15.94 -12.26 17.17
C ARG A 259 14.77 -12.50 18.11
N LEU A 260 14.03 -13.57 17.82
CA LEU A 260 12.91 -14.08 18.59
C LEU A 260 13.10 -15.58 18.79
N THR A 261 12.49 -16.16 19.84
CA THR A 261 12.41 -17.61 20.01
C THR A 261 10.94 -18.03 20.13
N PRO A 262 10.18 -18.02 19.02
CA PRO A 262 8.81 -18.52 19.02
C PRO A 262 8.75 -20.00 19.39
N THR A 263 7.61 -20.39 19.92
CA THR A 263 7.16 -21.77 20.10
C THR A 263 6.15 -22.13 19.00
N SER A 264 5.98 -23.42 18.71
CA SER A 264 4.97 -23.87 17.76
C SER A 264 3.57 -23.38 18.18
N GLY A 265 2.87 -22.73 17.26
CA GLY A 265 1.56 -22.11 17.49
C GLY A 265 1.63 -20.61 17.82
N ASP A 266 2.81 -20.07 18.15
CA ASP A 266 2.97 -18.65 18.46
C ASP A 266 2.52 -17.76 17.30
N VAL A 267 1.85 -16.67 17.67
CA VAL A 267 1.47 -15.59 16.77
C VAL A 267 2.19 -14.32 17.21
N ILE A 268 3.01 -13.77 16.32
CA ILE A 268 3.75 -12.53 16.54
C ILE A 268 3.29 -11.51 15.52
N GLN A 269 3.13 -10.26 15.95
CA GLN A 269 2.68 -9.19 15.10
C GLN A 269 3.70 -8.04 15.03
N MET A 270 3.73 -7.37 13.89
CA MET A 270 4.56 -6.18 13.67
C MET A 270 3.77 -5.14 12.89
N LYS A 271 3.81 -3.89 13.37
CA LYS A 271 3.34 -2.72 12.62
C LYS A 271 4.53 -1.95 12.09
N LEU A 272 4.46 -1.47 10.86
CA LEU A 272 5.50 -0.62 10.27
C LEU A 272 4.85 0.56 9.57
N ALA A 273 5.08 1.75 10.10
CA ALA A 273 4.65 3.00 9.49
C ALA A 273 5.79 3.63 8.70
N ILE A 274 5.44 4.33 7.60
CA ILE A 274 6.41 5.05 6.78
C ILE A 274 6.09 6.55 6.72
N SER A 275 7.10 7.34 6.37
CA SER A 275 6.97 8.76 6.04
C SER A 275 8.04 9.17 5.04
N TYR A 276 7.70 10.12 4.16
CA TYR A 276 8.67 10.78 3.27
C TYR A 276 9.28 12.04 3.90
N VAL A 277 8.96 12.35 5.16
CA VAL A 277 9.39 13.58 5.85
C VAL A 277 10.39 13.28 6.95
N SER A 278 10.05 12.42 7.91
CA SER A 278 10.93 12.10 9.05
C SER A 278 10.50 10.85 9.82
N ILE A 279 11.37 10.37 10.72
CA ILE A 279 11.03 9.30 11.67
C ILE A 279 9.87 9.72 12.59
N ASP A 280 9.86 10.95 13.08
CA ASP A 280 8.80 11.45 13.96
C ASP A 280 7.43 11.45 13.26
N GLN A 281 7.42 11.77 11.98
CA GLN A 281 6.21 11.70 11.16
C GLN A 281 5.74 10.26 10.93
N ALA A 282 6.67 9.33 10.69
CA ALA A 282 6.33 7.91 10.62
C ALA A 282 5.73 7.42 11.96
N ARG A 283 6.27 7.87 13.10
CA ARG A 283 5.73 7.55 14.43
C ARG A 283 4.31 8.13 14.62
N ARG A 284 4.08 9.38 14.23
CA ARG A 284 2.75 10.01 14.26
C ARG A 284 1.74 9.29 13.37
N ASN A 285 2.15 8.87 12.17
CA ASN A 285 1.31 8.06 11.28
C ASN A 285 0.89 6.75 11.97
N LEU A 286 1.83 6.07 12.63
CA LEU A 286 1.54 4.84 13.40
C LEU A 286 0.53 5.09 14.53
N GLU A 287 0.76 6.12 15.33
CA GLU A 287 -0.05 6.42 16.52
C GLU A 287 -1.45 6.89 16.17
N ALA A 288 -1.60 7.67 15.09
CA ALA A 288 -2.88 8.17 14.64
C ALA A 288 -3.74 7.08 13.97
N GLU A 289 -3.14 6.21 13.16
CA GLU A 289 -3.90 5.26 12.35
C GLU A 289 -4.02 3.86 12.97
N LEU A 290 -3.04 3.41 13.76
CA LEU A 290 -3.00 2.04 14.26
C LEU A 290 -2.48 1.91 15.71
N PRO A 291 -3.19 2.46 16.71
CA PRO A 291 -2.79 2.40 18.12
C PRO A 291 -3.01 1.02 18.79
N HIS A 292 -3.80 0.11 18.19
CA HIS A 292 -4.17 -1.20 18.78
C HIS A 292 -3.61 -2.41 18.01
N TRP A 293 -3.59 -3.60 18.60
CA TRP A 293 -3.04 -4.83 17.99
C TRP A 293 -4.10 -5.79 17.41
N ASP A 294 -5.35 -5.36 17.30
CA ASP A 294 -6.40 -6.15 16.65
C ASP A 294 -6.22 -6.17 15.12
N PHE A 295 -5.52 -7.20 14.62
CA PHE A 295 -5.29 -7.43 13.19
C PHE A 295 -6.59 -7.66 12.41
N ASP A 296 -7.50 -8.46 12.96
CA ASP A 296 -8.75 -8.81 12.27
C ASP A 296 -9.67 -7.59 12.15
N ARG A 297 -9.62 -6.66 13.10
CA ARG A 297 -10.26 -5.35 12.98
C ARG A 297 -9.71 -4.56 11.80
N VAL A 298 -8.39 -4.42 11.66
CA VAL A 298 -7.80 -3.68 10.52
C VAL A 298 -8.15 -4.35 9.20
N HIS A 299 -8.13 -5.67 9.14
CA HIS A 299 -8.56 -6.44 7.98
C HIS A 299 -10.02 -6.12 7.59
N ARG A 300 -10.95 -6.17 8.55
CA ARG A 300 -12.37 -5.84 8.33
C ARG A 300 -12.57 -4.38 7.90
N GLU A 301 -11.88 -3.45 8.55
CA GLU A 301 -11.93 -2.02 8.18
C GLU A 301 -11.40 -1.79 6.76
N SER A 302 -10.29 -2.41 6.39
CA SER A 302 -9.73 -2.29 5.04
C SER A 302 -10.64 -2.90 3.98
N ARG A 303 -11.30 -4.02 4.27
CA ARG A 303 -12.34 -4.58 3.41
C ARG A 303 -13.51 -3.59 3.25
N GLN A 304 -14.00 -3.01 4.35
CA GLN A 304 -15.10 -2.04 4.29
C GLN A 304 -14.73 -0.82 3.47
N VAL A 305 -13.52 -0.27 3.66
CA VAL A 305 -13.01 0.85 2.84
C VAL A 305 -13.05 0.46 1.36
N TRP A 306 -12.50 -0.69 0.97
CA TRP A 306 -12.57 -1.13 -0.42
C TRP A 306 -14.00 -1.29 -0.93
N ASN A 307 -14.91 -1.82 -0.10
CA ASN A 307 -16.30 -1.97 -0.47
C ASN A 307 -16.99 -0.63 -0.69
N ASP A 308 -16.73 0.38 0.15
CA ASP A 308 -17.28 1.73 0.02
C ASP A 308 -16.79 2.42 -1.26
N TRP A 309 -15.52 2.22 -1.61
CA TRP A 309 -14.95 2.77 -2.84
C TRP A 309 -15.50 2.05 -4.09
N LEU A 310 -15.49 0.72 -4.12
CA LEU A 310 -15.97 -0.06 -5.26
C LEU A 310 -17.50 0.06 -5.44
N GLY A 311 -18.23 0.20 -4.34
CA GLY A 311 -19.69 0.34 -4.30
C GLY A 311 -20.22 1.66 -4.84
N ARG A 312 -19.35 2.62 -5.18
CA ARG A 312 -19.77 3.85 -5.90
C ARG A 312 -20.30 3.56 -7.30
N ILE A 313 -19.98 2.40 -7.87
CA ILE A 313 -20.56 1.93 -9.14
C ILE A 313 -21.16 0.54 -8.91
N GLU A 314 -22.49 0.46 -8.80
CA GLU A 314 -23.20 -0.81 -8.73
C GLU A 314 -23.55 -1.31 -10.14
N VAL A 315 -23.19 -2.56 -10.45
CA VAL A 315 -23.52 -3.21 -11.73
C VAL A 315 -24.53 -4.34 -11.53
N HIS A 316 -25.53 -4.40 -12.40
CA HIS A 316 -26.53 -5.47 -12.44
C HIS A 316 -26.41 -6.29 -13.73
N GLY A 317 -26.74 -7.58 -13.66
CA GLY A 317 -26.60 -8.49 -14.79
C GLY A 317 -25.16 -8.93 -15.07
N GLY A 318 -24.91 -9.44 -16.28
CA GLY A 318 -23.63 -10.02 -16.71
C GLY A 318 -23.32 -11.39 -16.09
N THR A 319 -22.31 -12.07 -16.62
CA THR A 319 -21.80 -13.32 -16.04
C THR A 319 -20.94 -13.03 -14.80
N PRO A 320 -20.74 -14.02 -13.90
CA PRO A 320 -19.78 -13.88 -12.79
C PRO A 320 -18.40 -13.39 -13.26
N GLN A 321 -17.92 -13.90 -14.40
CA GLN A 321 -16.62 -13.51 -14.97
C GLN A 321 -16.60 -12.05 -15.40
N GLN A 322 -17.69 -11.53 -15.98
CA GLN A 322 -17.81 -10.11 -16.35
C GLN A 322 -17.80 -9.21 -15.11
N ARG A 323 -18.52 -9.60 -14.04
CA ARG A 323 -18.51 -8.87 -12.77
C ARG A 323 -17.12 -8.89 -12.13
N THR A 324 -16.46 -10.04 -12.11
CA THR A 324 -15.09 -10.14 -11.60
C THR A 324 -14.12 -9.25 -12.38
N ARG A 325 -14.18 -9.28 -13.71
CA ARG A 325 -13.36 -8.40 -14.54
C ARG A 325 -13.63 -6.93 -14.23
N PHE A 326 -14.90 -6.52 -14.18
CA PHE A 326 -15.29 -5.14 -13.93
C PHE A 326 -14.76 -4.63 -12.58
N TYR A 327 -15.02 -5.33 -11.48
CA TYR A 327 -14.57 -4.88 -10.16
C TYR A 327 -13.06 -5.01 -9.98
N THR A 328 -12.40 -5.96 -10.65
CA THR A 328 -10.93 -6.05 -10.67
C THR A 328 -10.29 -4.88 -11.43
N ASP A 329 -10.86 -4.49 -12.57
CA ASP A 329 -10.41 -3.31 -13.31
C ASP A 329 -10.65 -2.03 -12.49
N LEU A 330 -11.81 -1.92 -11.82
CA LEU A 330 -12.13 -0.79 -10.94
C LEU A 330 -11.20 -0.73 -9.72
N TRP A 331 -10.83 -1.89 -9.15
CA TRP A 331 -9.82 -1.98 -8.11
C TRP A 331 -8.49 -1.39 -8.59
N HIS A 332 -8.01 -1.75 -9.78
CA HIS A 332 -6.79 -1.18 -10.35
C HIS A 332 -6.88 0.34 -10.66
N VAL A 333 -8.08 0.88 -10.91
CA VAL A 333 -8.29 2.33 -11.10
C VAL A 333 -8.08 3.10 -9.78
N LEU A 334 -8.31 2.46 -8.64
CA LEU A 334 -8.22 3.03 -7.30
C LEU A 334 -6.96 2.58 -6.54
N LEU A 335 -6.29 1.55 -7.05
CA LEU A 335 -5.06 1.01 -6.51
C LEU A 335 -3.86 1.84 -6.95
N GLY A 336 -2.91 2.00 -6.03
CA GLY A 336 -1.67 2.66 -6.32
C GLY A 336 -1.82 4.17 -6.36
N ARG A 337 -0.96 4.81 -7.15
CA ARG A 337 -0.73 6.27 -7.11
C ARG A 337 -0.67 6.80 -5.66
N HIS A 338 0.13 6.09 -4.88
CA HIS A 338 0.19 6.12 -3.43
C HIS A 338 0.33 7.55 -2.87
N MET A 339 -0.39 7.81 -1.78
CA MET A 339 -0.26 9.05 -1.01
C MET A 339 1.17 9.26 -0.53
N THR A 340 1.61 10.50 -0.46
CA THR A 340 2.96 10.89 -0.02
C THR A 340 2.98 11.91 1.12
N SER A 341 1.82 12.42 1.53
CA SER A 341 1.67 13.30 2.70
C SER A 341 1.37 12.52 3.98
N ASP A 342 1.97 12.93 5.10
CA ASP A 342 1.72 12.35 6.42
C ASP A 342 0.30 12.66 6.94
N VAL A 343 -0.08 12.06 8.07
CA VAL A 343 -1.42 12.19 8.67
C VAL A 343 -1.78 13.62 9.05
N ASP A 344 -0.79 14.42 9.42
CA ASP A 344 -0.94 15.84 9.75
C ASP A 344 -0.81 16.76 8.52
N GLY A 345 -0.63 16.20 7.33
CA GLY A 345 -0.51 16.95 6.08
C GLY A 345 0.89 17.46 5.75
N LYS A 346 1.93 17.12 6.52
CA LYS A 346 3.30 17.46 6.10
C LYS A 346 3.72 16.65 4.90
N TYR A 347 4.57 17.28 4.09
CA TYR A 347 5.21 16.66 2.95
C TYR A 347 6.58 17.29 2.72
N CYS A 348 7.44 16.59 1.98
CA CYS A 348 8.76 17.09 1.61
C CYS A 348 8.75 17.52 0.15
N ASP A 349 8.74 18.83 -0.12
CA ASP A 349 8.90 19.39 -1.47
C ASP A 349 10.33 19.17 -1.96
N MET A 350 10.44 18.52 -3.12
CA MET A 350 11.70 18.14 -3.76
C MET A 350 11.90 18.85 -5.10
N THR A 351 11.10 19.87 -5.42
CA THR A 351 11.17 20.59 -6.70
C THR A 351 12.37 21.54 -6.77
N GLY A 352 12.62 22.30 -5.69
CA GLY A 352 13.73 23.24 -5.54
C GLY A 352 15.12 22.59 -5.34
N PRO A 353 16.21 23.37 -5.28
CA PRO A 353 17.58 22.84 -5.18
C PRO A 353 17.86 22.05 -3.90
N LYS A 354 17.08 22.29 -2.84
CA LYS A 354 17.14 21.59 -1.56
C LYS A 354 15.74 21.10 -1.16
N PRO A 355 15.63 20.00 -0.39
CA PRO A 355 14.37 19.58 0.21
C PRO A 355 13.78 20.67 1.12
N VAL A 356 12.47 20.89 1.05
CA VAL A 356 11.74 21.80 1.94
C VAL A 356 10.54 21.08 2.54
N ILE A 357 10.45 21.01 3.86
CA ILE A 357 9.27 20.46 4.52
C ILE A 357 8.16 21.52 4.47
N ARG A 358 6.99 21.12 3.95
CA ARG A 358 5.82 21.97 3.77
C ARG A 358 4.59 21.34 4.41
N GLN A 359 3.50 22.09 4.39
CA GLN A 359 2.26 21.75 5.08
C GLN A 359 1.09 21.94 4.12
N ILE A 360 0.30 20.88 3.93
CA ILE A 360 -1.00 21.00 3.26
C ILE A 360 -1.91 21.87 4.12
N PRO A 361 -2.67 22.83 3.53
CA PRO A 361 -3.65 23.62 4.25
C PRO A 361 -4.61 22.76 5.07
N LEU A 362 -4.78 23.12 6.33
CA LEU A 362 -5.68 22.41 7.24
C LEU A 362 -7.12 22.93 7.11
N GLY A 363 -8.08 22.04 7.34
CA GLY A 363 -9.48 22.38 7.56
C GLY A 363 -9.73 22.92 8.97
N PRO A 364 -10.96 23.37 9.25
CA PRO A 364 -11.36 23.79 10.59
C PRO A 364 -11.23 22.69 11.66
N ASP A 365 -11.25 21.43 11.23
CA ASP A 365 -11.07 20.23 12.07
C ASP A 365 -9.59 19.87 12.31
N GLY A 366 -8.66 20.69 11.83
CA GLY A 366 -7.22 20.47 11.95
C GLY A 366 -6.68 19.37 11.03
N LYS A 367 -7.48 18.82 10.10
CA LYS A 367 -7.04 17.80 9.15
C LYS A 367 -6.62 18.40 7.81
N PRO A 368 -5.68 17.78 7.07
CA PRO A 368 -5.33 18.26 5.74
C PRO A 368 -6.53 18.21 4.80
N ARG A 369 -6.75 19.28 4.03
CA ARG A 369 -7.91 19.41 3.13
C ARG A 369 -7.88 18.45 1.93
N TYR A 370 -6.71 17.90 1.63
CA TYR A 370 -6.43 16.96 0.56
C TYR A 370 -5.12 16.23 0.86
N ALA A 371 -4.76 15.24 0.03
CA ALA A 371 -3.49 14.55 0.11
C ALA A 371 -2.58 14.88 -1.09
N HIS A 372 -1.28 14.66 -0.90
CA HIS A 372 -0.31 14.63 -1.99
C HIS A 372 -0.03 13.19 -2.41
N PHE A 373 0.42 12.98 -3.65
CA PHE A 373 0.50 11.65 -4.23
C PHE A 373 1.77 11.42 -5.06
N ASN A 374 2.10 10.15 -5.28
CA ASN A 374 3.11 9.67 -6.20
C ASN A 374 2.40 9.01 -7.39
N SER A 375 2.79 9.29 -8.63
CA SER A 375 2.14 8.67 -9.80
C SER A 375 3.10 8.55 -10.98
N ASP A 376 2.86 7.54 -11.81
CA ASP A 376 3.38 7.53 -13.17
C ASP A 376 2.73 8.64 -14.02
N ALA A 377 3.09 8.69 -15.30
CA ALA A 377 2.68 9.77 -16.18
C ALA A 377 1.15 9.82 -16.39
N PHE A 378 0.58 11.01 -16.39
CA PHE A 378 -0.80 11.30 -16.81
C PHE A 378 -1.03 11.06 -18.33
N TRP A 379 0.00 10.63 -19.05
CA TRP A 379 -0.01 10.46 -20.50
C TRP A 379 -1.05 9.47 -21.02
N THR A 380 -1.53 8.51 -20.23
CA THR A 380 -2.63 7.63 -20.65
C THR A 380 -3.96 7.95 -19.99
N THR A 381 -3.99 8.88 -19.02
CA THR A 381 -5.15 9.02 -18.13
C THR A 381 -6.35 9.65 -18.82
N PHE A 382 -6.13 10.39 -19.92
CA PHE A 382 -7.19 11.07 -20.65
C PHE A 382 -8.17 10.13 -21.37
N TRP A 383 -7.81 8.86 -21.59
CA TRP A 383 -8.71 7.83 -22.13
C TRP A 383 -9.43 7.00 -21.07
N ASN A 384 -9.07 7.16 -19.79
CA ASN A 384 -9.58 6.30 -18.72
C ASN A 384 -9.87 7.05 -17.41
N ILE A 385 -8.85 7.30 -16.62
CA ILE A 385 -8.90 7.78 -15.24
C ILE A 385 -9.50 9.19 -15.17
N ASN A 386 -9.19 10.07 -16.12
CA ASN A 386 -9.78 11.41 -16.17
C ASN A 386 -11.31 11.34 -16.29
N VAL A 387 -11.84 10.31 -16.96
CA VAL A 387 -13.27 10.08 -17.10
C VAL A 387 -13.83 9.46 -15.82
N VAL A 388 -13.30 8.30 -15.41
CA VAL A 388 -13.85 7.52 -14.30
C VAL A 388 -13.77 8.29 -12.98
N TRP A 389 -12.63 8.93 -12.67
CA TRP A 389 -12.51 9.68 -11.42
C TRP A 389 -13.42 10.91 -11.40
N SER A 390 -13.51 11.68 -12.49
CA SER A 390 -14.38 12.86 -12.46
C SER A 390 -15.88 12.51 -12.41
N LEU A 391 -16.26 11.30 -12.82
CA LEU A 391 -17.64 10.82 -12.79
C LEU A 391 -18.01 10.17 -11.43
N ALA A 392 -17.21 9.21 -10.97
CA ALA A 392 -17.55 8.37 -9.81
C ALA A 392 -16.74 8.73 -8.54
N TYR A 393 -15.60 9.42 -8.69
CA TYR A 393 -14.67 9.73 -7.60
C TYR A 393 -14.24 11.21 -7.58
N PRO A 394 -15.19 12.17 -7.60
CA PRO A 394 -14.85 13.59 -7.74
C PRO A 394 -13.96 14.10 -6.60
N ASP A 395 -14.01 13.49 -5.41
CA ASP A 395 -13.11 13.79 -4.30
C ASP A 395 -11.65 13.51 -4.63
N ILE A 396 -11.37 12.40 -5.33
CA ILE A 396 -10.02 12.07 -5.80
C ILE A 396 -9.59 13.07 -6.86
N THR A 397 -10.47 13.41 -7.80
CA THR A 397 -10.18 14.45 -8.79
C THR A 397 -9.82 15.78 -8.12
N ARG A 398 -10.60 16.23 -7.14
CA ARG A 398 -10.32 17.44 -6.36
C ARG A 398 -8.96 17.38 -5.65
N GLN A 399 -8.66 16.27 -4.99
CA GLN A 399 -7.38 16.13 -4.28
C GLN A 399 -6.19 16.20 -5.25
N TRP A 400 -6.25 15.49 -6.39
CA TRP A 400 -5.21 15.57 -7.41
C TRP A 400 -5.04 16.96 -7.98
N VAL A 401 -6.13 17.68 -8.30
CA VAL A 401 -6.03 19.06 -8.80
C VAL A 401 -5.32 19.97 -7.80
N ASN A 402 -5.69 19.90 -6.52
CA ASN A 402 -5.04 20.71 -5.48
C ASN A 402 -3.55 20.37 -5.34
N PHE A 403 -3.21 19.08 -5.33
CA PHE A 403 -1.81 18.64 -5.31
C PHE A 403 -1.00 19.12 -6.52
N LEU A 404 -1.55 19.01 -7.73
CA LEU A 404 -0.91 19.48 -8.96
C LEU A 404 -0.67 21.00 -8.93
N VAL A 405 -1.63 21.76 -8.38
CA VAL A 405 -1.51 23.21 -8.18
C VAL A 405 -0.46 23.55 -7.12
N ASP A 406 -0.36 22.79 -6.04
CA ASP A 406 0.67 23.02 -5.02
C ASP A 406 2.07 22.74 -5.56
N MET A 407 2.26 21.69 -6.36
CA MET A 407 3.54 21.47 -7.04
C MET A 407 3.89 22.60 -8.02
N TYR A 408 2.89 23.26 -8.63
CA TYR A 408 3.14 24.46 -9.43
C TYR A 408 3.55 25.65 -8.57
N LYS A 409 2.91 25.89 -7.42
CA LYS A 409 3.32 26.96 -6.51
C LYS A 409 4.71 26.73 -5.92
N ASP A 410 5.04 25.48 -5.61
CA ASP A 410 6.29 25.12 -4.95
C ASP A 410 7.49 25.19 -5.91
N GLY A 411 7.33 24.70 -7.15
CA GLY A 411 8.45 24.54 -8.09
C GLY A 411 8.25 25.12 -9.50
N GLY A 412 7.13 25.80 -9.76
CA GLY A 412 6.86 26.52 -11.01
C GLY A 412 6.29 25.67 -12.15
N LEU A 413 6.16 24.35 -11.99
CA LEU A 413 5.62 23.46 -13.02
C LEU A 413 4.47 22.60 -12.49
N ILE A 414 3.48 22.36 -13.34
CA ILE A 414 2.50 21.28 -13.13
C ILE A 414 3.18 19.96 -13.53
N PRO A 415 3.30 18.97 -12.63
CA PRO A 415 4.00 17.72 -12.93
C PRO A 415 3.21 16.88 -13.95
N ARG A 416 3.93 16.21 -14.86
CA ARG A 416 3.35 15.21 -15.78
C ARG A 416 3.20 13.83 -15.15
N GLY A 417 4.06 13.54 -14.18
CA GLY A 417 4.04 12.37 -13.32
C GLY A 417 4.88 12.71 -12.09
N PRO A 418 4.28 12.97 -10.92
CA PRO A 418 5.03 13.30 -9.73
C PRO A 418 5.65 12.05 -9.11
N SER A 419 6.93 12.11 -8.73
CA SER A 419 7.54 11.05 -7.93
C SER A 419 8.36 11.64 -6.79
N ALA A 420 8.12 11.19 -5.56
CA ALA A 420 8.73 11.73 -4.35
C ALA A 420 8.65 13.27 -4.27
N HIS A 421 7.48 13.85 -4.55
CA HIS A 421 7.26 15.31 -4.65
C HIS A 421 8.27 16.05 -5.54
N ASN A 422 8.75 15.37 -6.57
CA ASN A 422 9.61 15.93 -7.60
C ASN A 422 9.01 15.70 -8.98
N TYR A 423 9.47 16.47 -9.96
CA TYR A 423 9.09 16.30 -11.34
C TYR A 423 9.72 15.04 -11.91
N THR A 424 8.89 14.15 -12.46
CA THR A 424 9.36 13.25 -13.50
C THR A 424 9.00 13.86 -14.86
N PHE A 425 9.96 13.83 -15.77
CA PHE A 425 9.78 14.37 -17.12
C PHE A 425 9.19 13.32 -18.09
N VAL A 426 8.48 12.35 -17.52
CA VAL A 426 7.87 11.22 -18.21
C VAL A 426 6.35 11.46 -18.24
N MET A 427 5.62 11.37 -19.34
CA MET A 427 6.03 11.25 -20.75
C MET A 427 6.03 12.65 -21.41
N ILE A 428 5.65 12.79 -22.69
CA ILE A 428 5.57 14.06 -23.43
C ILE A 428 4.23 14.80 -23.20
N ALA A 429 4.16 16.05 -23.67
CA ALA A 429 2.97 16.93 -23.65
C ALA A 429 2.44 17.26 -22.23
N ALA A 430 1.36 18.06 -22.15
CA ALA A 430 0.82 18.62 -20.91
C ALA A 430 -0.48 17.92 -20.47
N HIS A 431 -0.44 16.60 -20.25
CA HIS A 431 -1.65 15.79 -19.98
C HIS A 431 -2.33 16.05 -18.63
N SER A 432 -1.62 16.63 -17.67
CA SER A 432 -2.21 17.10 -16.42
C SER A 432 -3.13 18.31 -16.63
N THR A 433 -2.95 19.08 -17.71
CA THR A 433 -3.77 20.25 -18.02
C THR A 433 -5.22 19.87 -18.37
N PRO A 434 -5.49 18.94 -19.32
CA PRO A 434 -6.84 18.43 -19.56
C PRO A 434 -7.52 17.86 -18.31
N PHE A 435 -6.76 17.27 -17.37
CA PHE A 435 -7.32 16.78 -16.11
C PHE A 435 -7.83 17.94 -15.24
N ILE A 436 -7.04 19.00 -15.06
CA ILE A 436 -7.41 20.19 -14.29
C ILE A 436 -8.58 20.93 -14.96
N VAL A 437 -8.49 21.21 -16.26
CA VAL A 437 -9.55 21.89 -17.01
C VAL A 437 -10.84 21.07 -17.00
N GLY A 438 -10.72 19.75 -17.20
CA GLY A 438 -11.85 18.83 -17.18
C GLY A 438 -12.53 18.72 -15.81
N ALA A 439 -11.80 18.92 -14.71
CA ALA A 439 -12.38 19.03 -13.37
C ALA A 439 -13.10 20.38 -13.21
N TYR A 440 -12.45 21.47 -13.65
CA TYR A 440 -13.00 22.82 -13.53
C TYR A 440 -14.34 22.98 -14.27
N VAL A 441 -14.41 22.52 -15.53
CA VAL A 441 -15.63 22.60 -16.36
C VAL A 441 -16.77 21.76 -15.79
N LYS A 442 -16.46 20.65 -15.10
CA LYS A 442 -17.47 19.80 -14.43
C LYS A 442 -17.90 20.33 -13.05
N GLY A 443 -17.41 21.51 -12.64
CA GLY A 443 -17.77 22.10 -11.34
C GLY A 443 -17.08 21.45 -10.14
N ILE A 444 -16.07 20.61 -10.35
CA ILE A 444 -15.24 20.07 -9.26
C ILE A 444 -14.31 21.20 -8.81
N ARG A 445 -14.36 21.55 -7.52
CA ARG A 445 -13.65 22.70 -6.93
C ARG A 445 -12.83 22.28 -5.72
#